data_AF-A0A952UXM6-F1
#
_entry.id   AF-A0A952UXM6-F1
#
_cell.length_a   1.000
_cell.length_b   1.000
_cell.length_c   1.000
_cell.angle_alpha   90.00
_cell.angle_beta   90.00
_cell.angle_gamma   90.00
#
_symmetry.space_group_name_H-M   'P 1'
#
loop_
_entity.id
_entity.type
_entity.pdbx_description
1 polymer ?
#
loop_
_entity_poly.entity_id
_entity_poly.type
_entity_poly.pdbx_seq_one_letter_code
_entity_poly.pdbx_strand_id
1 'polypeptide(L)' 'MAAKLFELGCLSSGQAAELCDMPRVDFLRSLGSIGVSMIQTDIDDLREKLSRE' A
#
# COMPACT_ATOMS: atom_id res chain seq x y z
N MET A 1 -4.46 -8.94 8.87
CA MET A 1 -2.99 -9.16 8.86
C MET A 1 -2.34 -8.60 7.60
N ALA A 2 -2.77 -9.03 6.40
CA ALA A 2 -2.19 -8.61 5.12
C ALA A 2 -2.05 -7.09 4.94
N ALA A 3 -3.11 -6.32 5.26
CA ALA A 3 -3.08 -4.86 5.18
C ALA A 3 -1.96 -4.21 6.02
N LYS A 4 -1.67 -4.76 7.22
CA LYS A 4 -0.62 -4.21 8.08
C LYS A 4 0.78 -4.55 7.55
N LEU A 5 0.97 -5.75 7.02
CA LEU A 5 2.23 -6.16 6.39
C LEU A 5 2.48 -5.36 5.10
N PHE A 6 1.43 -5.05 4.35
CA PHE A 6 1.49 -4.12 3.23
C PHE A 6 1.86 -2.72 3.71
N GLU A 7 1.17 -2.17 4.71
CA GLU A 7 1.48 -0.83 5.24
C GLU A 7 2.94 -0.68 5.71
N LEU A 8 3.51 -1.74 6.31
CA LEU A 8 4.91 -1.78 6.74
C LEU A 8 5.92 -2.03 5.61
N GLY A 9 5.47 -2.19 4.36
CA GLY A 9 6.33 -2.49 3.21
C GLY A 9 6.87 -3.92 3.18
N CYS A 10 6.44 -4.80 4.09
CA CYS A 10 6.87 -6.20 4.13
C CYS A 10 6.26 -7.04 3.01
N LEU A 11 5.07 -6.66 2.53
CA LEU A 11 4.42 -7.27 1.38
C LEU A 11 4.12 -6.21 0.31
N SER A 12 4.30 -6.60 -0.94
CA SER A 12 3.72 -5.85 -2.06
C SER A 12 2.20 -6.01 -2.09
N SER A 13 1.51 -5.12 -2.81
CA SER A 13 0.06 -5.22 -3.01
C SER A 13 -0.37 -6.51 -3.72
N GLY A 14 0.50 -7.11 -4.54
CA GLY A 14 0.23 -8.42 -5.16
C GLY A 14 0.26 -9.55 -4.13
N GLN A 15 1.34 -9.66 -3.36
CA GLN A 15 1.49 -10.68 -2.32
C GLN A 15 0.43 -10.57 -1.22
N ALA A 16 0.08 -9.34 -0.82
CA ALA A 16 -0.96 -9.10 0.17
C ALA A 16 -2.35 -9.49 -0.36
N ALA A 17 -2.61 -9.29 -1.65
CA ALA A 17 -3.86 -9.70 -2.29
C ALA A 17 -3.96 -11.23 -2.45
N GLU A 18 -2.86 -11.90 -2.84
CA GLU A 18 -2.77 -13.37 -2.88
C GLU A 18 -3.03 -13.98 -1.49
N LEU A 19 -2.46 -13.40 -0.42
CA LEU A 19 -2.72 -13.85 0.95
C LEU A 19 -4.19 -13.70 1.37
N CYS A 20 -4.91 -12.78 0.74
CA CYS A 20 -6.32 -12.53 0.97
C CYS A 20 -7.24 -13.24 -0.04
N ASP A 21 -6.69 -14.09 -0.93
CA ASP A 21 -7.41 -14.80 -1.99
C ASP A 21 -8.33 -13.87 -2.82
N MET A 22 -7.80 -12.70 -3.19
CA MET A 22 -8.55 -11.71 -3.97
C MET A 22 -7.70 -11.01 -5.02
N PRO A 23 -8.31 -10.44 -6.07
CA PRO A 23 -7.59 -9.63 -7.05
C PRO A 23 -6.88 -8.43 -6.41
N ARG A 24 -5.71 -8.08 -6.94
CA ARG A 24 -4.89 -6.95 -6.46
C ARG A 24 -5.66 -5.63 -6.35
N VAL A 25 -6.50 -5.33 -7.34
CA VAL A 25 -7.28 -4.09 -7.37
C VAL A 25 -8.32 -4.08 -6.24
N ASP A 26 -8.96 -5.21 -5.96
CA ASP A 26 -9.95 -5.35 -4.89
C ASP A 26 -9.29 -5.22 -3.52
N PHE A 27 -8.12 -5.83 -3.33
CA PHE A 27 -7.31 -5.63 -2.13
C PHE A 27 -7.00 -4.14 -1.90
N LEU A 28 -6.47 -3.44 -2.90
CA LEU A 28 -6.16 -2.01 -2.79
C LEU A 28 -7.41 -1.19 -2.45
N ARG A 29 -8.53 -1.46 -3.11
CA ARG A 29 -9.80 -0.77 -2.84
C ARG A 29 -10.30 -1.01 -1.42
N SER A 30 -10.06 -2.19 -0.85
CA SER A 30 -10.44 -2.51 0.52
C SER A 30 -9.64 -1.71 1.57
N LEU A 31 -8.41 -1.31 1.27
CA LEU A 31 -7.54 -0.58 2.21
C LEU A 31 -8.17 0.74 2.69
N GLY A 32 -8.86 1.45 1.80
CA GLY A 32 -9.54 2.70 2.15
C GLY A 32 -10.61 2.53 3.23
N SER A 33 -11.28 1.37 3.28
CA SER A 33 -12.31 1.10 4.30
C SER A 33 -11.74 0.88 5.70
N ILE A 34 -10.45 0.56 5.80
CA ILE A 34 -9.76 0.28 7.06
C ILE A 34 -8.68 1.32 7.38
N GLY A 35 -8.68 2.46 6.68
CA GLY A 35 -7.78 3.58 6.95
C GLY A 35 -6.34 3.39 6.52
N VAL A 36 -6.06 2.41 5.65
CA VAL A 36 -4.70 2.16 5.12
C VAL A 36 -4.55 2.86 3.77
N SER A 37 -3.45 3.60 3.58
CA SER A 37 -3.13 4.23 2.31
C SER A 37 -2.84 3.17 1.24
N MET A 38 -3.43 3.33 0.04
CA MET A 38 -3.08 2.51 -1.13
C MET A 38 -1.70 2.86 -1.71
N ILE A 39 -1.18 4.05 -1.39
CA ILE A 39 0.11 4.56 -1.86
C ILE A 39 1.15 4.26 -0.79
N GLN A 40 2.13 3.42 -1.13
CA GLN A 40 3.33 3.19 -0.34
C GLN A 40 4.40 4.18 -0.80
N THR A 41 4.37 5.39 -0.27
CA THR A 41 5.44 6.37 -0.49
C THR A 41 5.69 7.13 0.79
N ASP A 42 6.95 7.20 1.20
CA ASP A 42 7.36 7.97 2.37
C ASP A 42 7.18 9.47 2.10
N ILE A 43 6.80 10.23 3.12
CA ILE A 43 6.61 11.67 3.01
C ILE A 43 7.93 12.39 2.70
N ASP A 44 9.06 11.88 3.18
CA ASP A 44 10.37 12.44 2.94
C ASP A 44 10.83 12.17 1.50
N ASP A 45 10.56 10.97 0.97
CA ASP A 45 10.76 10.66 -0.46
C ASP A 45 9.89 11.55 -1.37
N LEU A 46 8.65 11.80 -0.95
CA LEU A 46 7.72 12.65 -1.70
C LEU A 46 8.21 14.11 -1.72
N ARG A 47 8.71 14.61 -0.58
CA ARG A 47 9.27 15.96 -0.44
C ARG A 47 10.53 16.14 -1.27
N GLU A 48 11.43 15.16 -1.27
CA GLU A 48 12.64 15.23 -2.08
C GLU A 48 12.29 15.35 -3.57
N LYS A 49 11.36 14.52 -4.05
CA LYS A 49 10.89 14.57 -5.45
C LYS A 49 10.28 15.92 -5.82
N LEU A 50 9.42 16.48 -4.95
CA LEU A 50 8.77 17.76 -5.20
C LEU A 50 9.75 18.95 -5.22
N SER A 51 10.86 18.88 -4.46
CA SER A 51 11.87 19.94 -4.43
C SER A 51 12.81 19.96 -5.64
N ARG A 52 12.75 18.94 -6.51
CA ARG A 52 13.58 18.79 -7.72
C ARG A 52 12.84 19.17 -9.02
N GLU A 53 11.58 19.60 -8.93
CA GLU A 53 10.75 20.14 -10.02
C GLU A 53 10.62 21.67 -9.92
#